data_AF-A0A9E2M114-F1
#
_entry.id   AF-A0A9E2M114-F1
#
_cell.length_a   1.000
_cell.length_b   1.000
_cell.length_c   1.000
_cell.angle_alpha   90.00
_cell.angle_beta   90.00
_cell.angle_gamma   90.00
#
_symmetry.space_group_name_H-M   'P 1'
#
loop_
_entity.id
_entity.type
_entity.pdbx_description
1 polymer ?
#
loop_
_entity_poly.entity_id
_entity_poly.type
_entity_poly.pdbx_seq_one_letter_code
_entity_poly.pdbx_strand_id
1 'polypeptide(L)' 'MFGEDRLKHILKSNYLRSPKEISQAILDAVFRFEKPNTLSDDKTLVVIKHV' A
#
# COMPACT_ATOMS: atom_id res chain seq x y z
N MET A 1 13.59 0.01 0.93
CA MET A 1 12.25 -0.03 1.56
C MET A 1 11.29 0.86 0.78
N PHE A 2 9.99 0.52 0.76
CA PHE A 2 8.93 1.27 0.07
C PHE A 2 8.85 2.74 0.50
N GLY A 3 8.99 3.00 1.81
CA GLY A 3 9.12 4.34 2.38
C GLY A 3 7.78 5.02 2.73
N GLU A 4 7.82 5.88 3.74
CA GLU A 4 6.66 6.57 4.30
C GLU A 4 6.02 7.58 3.32
N ASP A 5 6.83 8.32 2.56
CA ASP A 5 6.32 9.35 1.65
C ASP A 5 5.45 8.76 0.53
N ARG A 6 5.84 7.60 -0.02
CA ARG A 6 5.04 6.88 -1.03
C ARG A 6 3.72 6.42 -0.44
N LEU A 7 3.73 5.90 0.78
CA LEU A 7 2.52 5.48 1.48
C LEU A 7 1.59 6.67 1.74
N LYS A 8 2.11 7.80 2.26
CA LYS A 8 1.35 9.04 2.45
C LYS A 8 0.72 9.54 1.15
N HIS A 9 1.47 9.50 0.05
CA HIS A 9 0.95 9.90 -1.26
C HIS A 9 -0.22 9.00 -1.68
N ILE A 10 -0.08 7.68 -1.56
CA ILE A 10 -1.15 6.73 -1.92
C ILE A 10 -2.39 6.95 -1.06
N LEU A 11 -2.23 7.14 0.25
CA LEU A 11 -3.35 7.40 1.16
C LEU A 11 -4.08 8.70 0.78
N LYS A 12 -3.34 9.78 0.53
CA LYS A 12 -3.91 11.08 0.09
C LYS A 12 -4.63 10.97 -1.25
N SER A 13 -4.10 10.22 -2.21
CA SER A 13 -4.71 10.08 -3.53
C SER A 13 -5.92 9.13 -3.55
N ASN A 14 -6.12 8.33 -2.51
CA ASN A 14 -7.19 7.33 -2.43
C ASN A 14 -8.14 7.53 -1.24
N TYR A 15 -8.06 8.67 -0.53
CA TYR A 15 -8.79 8.88 0.73
C TYR A 15 -10.31 8.74 0.62
N LEU A 16 -10.91 9.01 -0.55
CA LEU A 16 -12.35 8.83 -0.78
C LEU A 16 -12.75 7.38 -1.07
N ARG A 17 -11.81 6.51 -1.43
CA ARG A 17 -12.09 5.11 -1.79
C ARG A 17 -12.43 4.26 -0.57
N SER A 18 -12.99 3.08 -0.80
CA SER A 18 -13.28 2.11 0.25
C SER A 18 -11.99 1.57 0.90
N PRO A 19 -12.02 1.06 2.14
CA PRO A 19 -10.86 0.43 2.77
C PRO A 19 -10.21 -0.65 1.88
N LYS A 20 -11.03 -1.45 1.19
CA LYS A 20 -10.59 -2.51 0.29
C LYS A 20 -9.81 -1.98 -0.91
N GLU A 21 -10.26 -0.89 -1.51
CA GLU A 21 -9.56 -0.25 -2.63
C GLU A 21 -8.26 0.41 -2.17
N ILE A 22 -8.26 1.01 -0.98
CA ILE A 22 -7.04 1.58 -0.39
C ILE A 22 -6.01 0.48 -0.12
N SER A 23 -6.41 -0.66 0.47
CA SER A 23 -5.50 -1.78 0.70
C SER A 23 -4.93 -2.32 -0.61
N GLN A 24 -5.75 -2.45 -1.65
CA GLN A 24 -5.30 -2.93 -2.95
C GLN A 24 -4.29 -1.95 -3.57
N ALA A 25 -4.56 -0.65 -3.53
CA ALA A 25 -3.65 0.37 -4.07
C ALA A 25 -2.27 0.36 -3.38
N ILE A 26 -2.23 0.12 -2.07
CA ILE A 26 -0.97 0.00 -1.31
C ILE A 26 -0.22 -1.27 -1.71
N LEU A 27 -0.90 -2.42 -1.74
CA LEU A 27 -0.29 -3.70 -2.12
C LEU A 27 0.28 -3.65 -3.55
N ASP A 28 -0.49 -3.15 -4.52
CA ASP A 28 -0.04 -3.01 -5.91
C ASP A 28 1.18 -2.09 -6.03
N ALA A 29 1.25 -1.03 -5.22
CA ALA A 29 2.40 -0.14 -5.23
C ALA A 29 3.63 -0.82 -4.62
N VAL A 30 3.46 -1.58 -3.54
CA VAL A 30 4.54 -2.35 -2.91
C VAL A 30 5.05 -3.42 -3.87
N PHE A 31 4.17 -4.23 -4.47
CA PHE A 31 4.55 -5.25 -5.44
C PHE A 31 5.26 -4.68 -6.66
N ARG A 32 4.85 -3.51 -7.17
CA ARG A 32 5.54 -2.82 -8.28
C ARG A 32 6.90 -2.25 -7.88
N PHE A 33 7.08 -1.88 -6.62
CA PHE A 33 8.34 -1.36 -6.11
C PHE A 33 9.37 -2.49 -5.91
N GLU A 34 8.91 -3.69 -5.56
CA GLU A 34 9.79 -4.83 -5.36
C GLU A 34 10.31 -5.40 -6.68
N LYS A 35 11.62 -5.69 -6.73
CA LYS A 35 12.22 -6.37 -7.87
C LYS A 35 11.88 -7.87 -7.79
N PRO A 36 11.71 -8.56 -8.92
CA PRO A 36 11.26 -9.95 -8.96
C PRO A 36 12.14 -10.98 -8.22
N ASN A 37 13.38 -10.63 -7.83
CA ASN A 37 14.34 -11.54 -7.19
C ASN A 37 14.86 -11.06 -5.81
N THR A 38 14.13 -10.17 -5.14
CA THR A 38 14.49 -9.77 -3.77
C THR A 38 13.77 -10.64 -2.75
N LEU A 39 14.52 -11.30 -1.87
CA LEU A 39 13.99 -11.94 -0.66
C LEU A 39 13.12 -10.92 0.09
N SER A 40 11.83 -11.16 0.07
CA SER A 40 10.81 -10.27 0.61
C SER A 40 10.18 -10.99 1.80
N ASP A 41 10.28 -10.41 2.99
CA ASP A 41 9.55 -10.88 4.17
C ASP A 41 8.04 -10.91 3.92
N ASP A 42 7.35 -11.75 4.69
CA ASP A 42 5.89 -11.81 4.69
C ASP A 42 5.30 -10.43 5.01
N LYS A 43 4.36 -9.97 4.17
CA LYS A 43 3.71 -8.66 4.33
C LYS A 43 2.28 -8.82 4.78
N THR A 44 1.94 -8.16 5.88
CA THR A 44 0.57 -8.08 6.39
C THR A 44 0.13 -6.62 6.43
N LEU A 45 -1.04 -6.31 5.88
CA LEU A 45 -1.63 -4.97 5.85
C LEU A 45 -3.09 -5.02 6.33
N VAL A 46 -3.45 -4.14 7.26
CA VAL A 46 -4.84 -3.93 7.71
C VAL A 46 -5.19 -2.47 7.51
N VAL A 47 -6.30 -2.20 6.83
CA VAL A 47 -6.81 -0.83 6.60
C VAL A 47 -8.17 -0.69 7.27
N ILE A 48 -8.25 0.25 8.21
CA ILE A 48 -9.49 0.66 8.88
C ILE A 48 -9.77 2.09 8.46
N LYS A 49 -10.94 2.34 7.87
CA LYS A 49 -11.40 3.70 7.52
C LYS A 49 -12.67 3.98 8.31
N HIS A 50 -12.62 5.02 9.12
CA HIS A 50 -13.82 5.61 9.71
C HIS A 50 -14.43 6.54 8.66
N VAL A 51 -15.72 6.37 8.39
CA VAL A 51 -16.52 7.27 7.55
C VAL A 51 -17.00 8.47 8.35
#